data_AF-A0A7C6XI76-F1
#
_entry.id   AF-A0A7C6XI76-F1
#
_cell.length_a   1.000
_cell.length_b   1.000
_cell.length_c   1.000
_cell.angle_alpha   90.00
_cell.angle_beta   90.00
_cell.angle_gamma   90.00
#
_symmetry.space_group_name_H-M   'P 1'
#
loop_
_entity.id
_entity.type
_entity.pdbx_description
1 polymer ?
#
loop_
_entity_poly.entity_id
_entity_poly.type
_entity_poly.pdbx_seq_one_letter_code
_entity_poly.pdbx_strand_id
1 'polypeptide(L)'
;AARREAQRRVRAVLRRIGKRQAALLVLRHSGLRYREIARVLGVAPGSVGTLLARAERAFMCQHERMYPATVDPDGDEGGGP
;
A
#
# COMPACT_ATOMS: atom_id res chain seq x y z
N ALA A 1 -11.98 17.15 6.07
CA ALA A 1 -12.28 15.76 6.49
C ALA A 1 -11.57 14.70 5.62
N ALA A 2 -11.71 14.75 4.29
CA ALA A 2 -11.19 13.74 3.34
C ALA A 2 -9.71 13.35 3.52
N ARG A 3 -8.80 14.31 3.71
CA ARG A 3 -7.35 14.01 3.90
C ARG A 3 -7.07 13.17 5.16
N ARG A 4 -7.80 13.42 6.25
CA ARG A 4 -7.64 12.64 7.50
C ARG A 4 -8.15 11.22 7.34
N GLU A 5 -9.22 11.05 6.57
CA GLU A 5 -9.79 9.74 6.29
C GLU A 5 -8.88 8.91 5.38
N ALA A 6 -8.37 9.50 4.29
CA ALA A 6 -7.36 8.86 3.45
C ALA A 6 -6.13 8.42 4.26
N GLN A 7 -5.63 9.28 5.15
CA GLN A 7 -4.52 8.92 6.05
C GLN A 7 -4.86 7.81 7.04
N ARG A 8 -6.11 7.68 7.48
CA ARG A 8 -6.54 6.57 8.35
C ARG A 8 -6.57 5.26 7.56
N ARG A 9 -7.11 5.28 6.34
CA ARG A 9 -7.15 4.12 5.44
C ARG A 9 -5.74 3.62 5.11
N VAL A 10 -4.84 4.52 4.70
CA VAL A 10 -3.43 4.18 4.44
C VAL A 10 -2.77 3.57 5.68
N ARG A 11 -2.95 4.18 6.86
CA ARG A 11 -2.40 3.64 8.11
C ARG A 11 -2.96 2.26 8.47
N ALA A 12 -4.24 2.01 8.20
CA ALA A 12 -4.86 0.71 8.43
C ALA A 12 -4.26 -0.38 7.51
N VAL A 13 -4.07 -0.08 6.23
CA VAL A 13 -3.45 -1.00 5.26
C VAL A 13 -2.00 -1.29 5.62
N LEU A 14 -1.21 -0.26 5.96
CA LEU A 14 0.18 -0.43 6.38
C LEU A 14 0.33 -1.36 7.59
N ARG A 15 -0.64 -1.34 8.53
CA ARG A 15 -0.64 -2.26 9.69
C ARG A 15 -0.87 -3.71 9.29
N ARG A 16 -1.39 -3.99 8.09
CA ARG A 16 -1.83 -5.32 7.64
C ARG A 16 -0.84 -6.02 6.73
N ILE A 17 -0.10 -5.28 5.91
CA ILE A 17 0.94 -5.84 5.03
C ILE A 17 2.24 -6.22 5.77
N GLY A 18 2.35 -5.84 7.05
CA GLY A 18 3.47 -6.21 7.92
C GLY A 18 4.55 -5.13 8.01
N LYS A 19 5.22 -5.10 9.18
CA LYS A 19 6.10 -3.99 9.60
C LYS A 19 7.22 -3.69 8.61
N ARG A 20 7.85 -4.72 8.03
CA ARG A 20 9.00 -4.55 7.12
C ARG A 20 8.60 -3.92 5.79
N GLN A 21 7.50 -4.37 5.19
CA GLN A 21 6.96 -3.80 3.96
C GLN A 21 6.44 -2.38 4.18
N ALA A 22 5.73 -2.15 5.29
CA ALA A 22 5.28 -0.81 5.65
C ALA A 22 6.45 0.16 5.85
N ALA A 23 7.52 -0.27 6.52
CA ALA A 23 8.71 0.55 6.72
C ALA A 23 9.41 0.90 5.39
N LEU A 24 9.50 -0.06 4.46
CA LEU A 24 10.01 0.19 3.10
C LEU A 24 9.26 1.34 2.40
N LEU A 25 7.92 1.27 2.39
CA LEU A 25 7.08 2.28 1.75
C LEU A 25 7.20 3.64 2.43
N VAL A 26 7.14 3.67 3.77
CA VAL A 26 7.24 4.91 4.55
C VAL A 26 8.58 5.58 4.29
N LEU A 27 9.70 4.86 4.42
CA LEU A 27 11.04 5.42 4.20
C LEU A 27 11.21 5.93 2.77
N ARG A 28 10.69 5.20 1.78
CA ARG A 28 10.76 5.61 0.37
C ARG A 28 9.98 6.91 0.10
N HIS A 29 8.81 7.07 0.71
CA HIS A 29 7.99 8.28 0.59
C HIS A 29 8.50 9.44 1.44
N SER A 30 9.30 9.17 2.48
CA SER A 30 10.04 10.19 3.24
C SER A 30 11.24 10.78 2.47
N GLY A 31 11.56 10.28 1.28
CA GLY A 31 12.61 10.82 0.42
C GLY A 31 13.98 10.14 0.55
N LEU A 32 14.09 9.04 1.31
CA LEU A 32 15.35 8.30 1.43
C LEU A 32 15.72 7.61 0.12
N ARG A 33 17.02 7.58 -0.19
CA ARG A 33 17.59 6.83 -1.32
C ARG A 33 17.63 5.34 -0.98
N TYR A 34 17.68 4.49 -2.01
CA TYR A 34 17.64 3.03 -1.83
C TYR A 34 18.77 2.51 -0.93
N ARG A 35 19.98 3.08 -1.02
CA ARG A 35 21.11 2.72 -0.15
C ARG A 35 20.86 3.06 1.32
N GLU A 36 20.16 4.17 1.60
CA GLU A 36 19.83 4.59 2.96
C GLU A 36 18.72 3.70 3.54
N ILE A 37 17.70 3.38 2.73
CA ILE A 37 16.67 2.41 3.09
C ILE A 37 17.30 1.05 3.41
N ALA A 38 18.27 0.61 2.59
CA ALA A 38 19.00 -0.63 2.79
C ALA A 38 19.70 -0.65 4.15
N ARG A 39 20.40 0.44 4.49
CA ARG A 39 21.11 0.60 5.76
C ARG A 39 20.15 0.61 6.95
N VAL A 40 19.06 1.37 6.88
CA VAL A 40 18.06 1.49 7.95
C VAL A 40 17.39 0.14 8.23
N LEU A 41 17.12 -0.65 7.19
CA LEU A 41 16.43 -1.93 7.31
C LEU A 41 17.36 -3.14 7.40
N GLY A 42 18.68 -2.94 7.38
CA GLY A 42 19.68 -4.01 7.42
C GLY A 42 19.55 -5.00 6.25
N VAL A 43 19.26 -4.50 5.04
CA VAL A 43 19.11 -5.33 3.84
C VAL A 43 20.16 -5.01 2.79
N ALA A 44 20.38 -5.94 1.85
CA ALA A 44 21.25 -5.68 0.72
C ALA A 44 20.68 -4.57 -0.18
N PRO A 45 21.49 -3.57 -0.60
CA PRO A 45 21.02 -2.48 -1.46
C PRO A 45 20.38 -2.95 -2.77
N GLY A 46 20.90 -4.04 -3.36
CA GLY A 46 20.35 -4.65 -4.58
C GLY A 46 18.96 -5.26 -4.38
N SER A 47 18.61 -5.67 -3.17
CA SER A 47 17.30 -6.24 -2.86
C SER A 47 16.22 -5.19 -2.62
N VAL A 48 16.58 -3.93 -2.36
CA VAL A 48 15.63 -2.87 -2.01
C VAL A 48 14.57 -2.66 -3.09
N GLY A 49 14.96 -2.68 -4.36
CA GLY A 49 14.01 -2.52 -5.47
C GLY A 49 12.95 -3.63 -5.48
N THR A 50 13.38 -4.89 -5.38
CA THR A 50 12.47 -6.05 -5.34
C THR A 50 11.58 -6.03 -4.09
N LEU A 51 12.14 -5.65 -2.94
CA LEU A 51 11.39 -5.55 -1.69
C LEU A 51 10.36 -4.41 -1.74
N LEU A 52 10.68 -3.28 -2.38
CA LEU A 52 9.73 -2.19 -2.62
C LEU A 52 8.59 -2.65 -3.52
N ALA A 53 8.90 -3.24 -4.68
CA ALA A 53 7.86 -3.72 -5.59
C ALA A 53 6.91 -4.74 -4.93
N ARG A 54 7.45 -5.63 -4.08
CA ARG A 54 6.63 -6.55 -3.28
C ARG A 54 5.78 -5.82 -2.23
N ALA A 55 6.33 -4.82 -1.56
CA ALA A 55 5.60 -4.03 -0.57
C ALA A 55 4.46 -3.21 -1.23
N GLU A 56 4.69 -2.63 -2.40
CA GLU A 56 3.68 -1.91 -3.19
C GLU A 56 2.54 -2.84 -3.61
N ARG A 57 2.86 -4.01 -4.17
CA ARG A 57 1.84 -5.02 -4.53
C ARG A 57 1.03 -5.48 -3.33
N ALA A 58 1.69 -5.74 -2.20
CA ALA A 58 1.00 -6.12 -0.97
C ALA A 58 0.08 -5.00 -0.47
N PHE A 59 0.54 -3.75 -0.54
CA PHE A 59 -0.27 -2.58 -0.19
C PHE A 59 -1.51 -2.47 -1.07
N MET A 60 -1.37 -2.55 -2.40
CA MET A 60 -2.51 -2.43 -3.32
C MET A 60 -3.55 -3.54 -3.09
N CYS A 61 -3.11 -4.80 -3.05
CA CYS A 61 -3.99 -5.94 -2.81
C CYS A 61 -4.73 -5.81 -1.46
N GLN A 62 -4.03 -5.38 -0.41
CA GLN A 62 -4.64 -5.22 0.90
C GLN A 62 -5.55 -3.98 0.99
N HIS A 63 -5.23 -2.91 0.25
CA HIS A 63 -6.07 -1.72 0.15
C HIS A 63 -7.37 -2.02 -0.58
N GLU A 64 -7.32 -2.66 -1.74
CA GLU A 64 -8.49 -3.11 -2.51
C GLU A 64 -9.38 -4.04 -1.68
N ARG A 65 -8.77 -4.97 -0.93
CA ARG A 65 -9.52 -5.88 -0.06
C ARG A 65 -10.23 -5.19 1.10
N MET A 66 -9.70 -4.07 1.60
CA MET A 66 -10.27 -3.33 2.74
C MET A 66 -11.22 -2.22 2.33
N TYR A 67 -10.93 -1.60 1.20
CA TYR A 67 -11.64 -0.49 0.63
C TYR A 67 -11.88 -0.84 -0.84
N PRO A 68 -12.72 -1.83 -1.14
CA PRO A 68 -13.15 -2.07 -2.50
C PRO A 68 -13.70 -0.72 -2.99
N ALA A 69 -13.16 -0.22 -4.09
CA ALA A 69 -13.80 0.87 -4.81
C ALA A 69 -15.22 0.37 -5.06
N THR A 70 -16.20 1.05 -4.44
CA THR A 70 -17.62 0.71 -4.44
C THR A 70 -17.96 -0.28 -5.54
N VAL A 71 -18.06 -1.56 -5.16
CA VAL A 71 -18.77 -2.52 -6.00
C VAL A 71 -20.19 -1.99 -5.93
N ASP A 72 -20.61 -1.23 -6.94
CA ASP A 72 -22.00 -0.86 -7.09
C ASP A 72 -22.74 -2.18 -7.39
N PRO A 73 -23.48 -2.77 -6.44
CA PRO A 73 -24.23 -4.00 -6.72
C PRO A 73 -25.43 -3.74 -7.66
N ASP A 74 -25.70 -2.48 -7.99
CA ASP A 74 -26.89 -2.02 -8.73
C ASP A 74 -26.59 -1.63 -10.19
N GLY A 75 -25.38 -1.89 -10.67
CA GLY A 75 -24.98 -1.63 -12.06
C GLY A 75 -25.40 -2.76 -13.01
N ASP A 76 -26.71 -3.03 -13.14
CA ASP A 76 -27.45 -3.47 -14.35
C ASP A 76 -28.83 -4.07 -13.95
N GLU A 77 -29.70 -3.28 -13.32
CA GLU A 77 -31.16 -3.50 -13.47
C GLU A 77 -31.66 -2.58 -14.59
N GLY A 78 -31.61 -3.08 -15.83
CA GLY A 78 -32.00 -2.29 -16.99
C GLY A 78 -32.14 -3.08 -18.28
N GLY A 79 -32.81 -4.24 -18.24
CA GLY A 79 -32.96 -5.08 -19.43
C GLY A 79 -34.11 -6.09 -19.38
N GLY A 80 -35.27 -5.69 -18.88
CA GLY A 80 -36.57 -6.33 -19.15
C GLY A 80 -37.63 -5.23 -19.17
N PRO A 81 -38.74 -5.34 -19.93
CA PRO A 81 -39.33 -6.53 -20.55
C PRO A 81 -39.06 -6.71 -22.05
#